data_AF-A0AA90ZK40-F1
#
_entry.id   AF-A0AA90ZK40-F1
#
_cell.length_a   1.000
_cell.length_b   1.000
_cell.length_c   1.000
_cell.angle_alpha   90.00
_cell.angle_beta   90.00
_cell.angle_gamma   90.00
#
_symmetry.space_group_name_H-M   'P 1'
#
loop_
_entity.id
_entity.type
_entity.pdbx_description
1 polymer ?
#
loop_
_entity_poly.entity_id
_entity_poly.type
_entity_poly.pdbx_seq_one_letter_code
_entity_poly.pdbx_strand_id
1 'polypeptide(L)'
;MLRMKKLVLAAAALLVSLGANAQFESGKQYCGASLTGLNLSYNGSQDLNFGVQAKAGYFVEDDWMLLGHAEYTHSGQDGVKDYFSAGVQARYYIEQNGLYLGFGAKVVHSGSYNDFMPGVEVG
;
A
#
# COMPACT_ATOMS: atom_id res chain seq x y z
N MET A 1 7.16 11.65 44.01
CA MET A 1 7.14 11.90 42.55
C MET A 1 6.70 10.72 41.67
N LEU A 2 6.81 9.44 42.10
CA LEU A 2 6.52 8.28 41.23
C LEU A 2 5.02 8.07 40.90
N ARG A 3 4.07 8.53 41.74
CA ARG A 3 2.61 8.36 41.53
C ARG A 3 2.01 9.22 40.41
N MET A 4 2.44 10.49 40.28
CA MET A 4 1.92 11.39 39.23
C MET A 4 2.31 10.90 37.83
N LYS A 5 3.52 10.37 37.66
CA LYS A 5 3.98 9.81 36.37
C LYS A 5 3.14 8.62 35.92
N LYS A 6 2.72 7.74 36.85
CA LYS A 6 1.85 6.59 36.54
C LYS A 6 0.43 7.01 36.15
N LEU A 7 -0.12 8.05 36.79
CA LEU A 7 -1.43 8.59 36.46
C LEU A 7 -1.44 9.28 35.09
N VAL A 8 -0.40 10.05 34.78
CA VAL A 8 -0.24 10.67 33.45
C VAL A 8 -0.12 9.59 32.37
N LEU A 9 0.64 8.51 32.64
CA LEU A 9 0.78 7.40 31.70
C LEU A 9 -0.55 6.64 31.51
N ALA A 10 -1.32 6.43 32.58
CA ALA A 10 -2.64 5.80 32.50
C ALA A 10 -3.66 6.66 31.74
N ALA A 11 -3.66 7.98 31.96
CA ALA A 11 -4.51 8.91 31.22
C ALA A 11 -4.13 8.97 29.74
N ALA A 12 -2.82 8.97 29.42
CA ALA A 12 -2.35 8.89 28.04
C ALA A 12 -2.76 7.58 27.37
N ALA A 13 -2.63 6.44 28.06
CA ALA A 13 -3.06 5.14 27.55
C ALA A 13 -4.58 5.10 27.26
N LEU A 14 -5.39 5.70 28.14
CA LEU A 14 -6.84 5.82 27.96
C LEU A 14 -7.20 6.68 26.73
N LEU A 15 -6.52 7.82 26.56
CA LEU A 15 -6.72 8.70 25.40
C LEU A 15 -6.33 8.00 24.08
N VAL A 16 -5.26 7.19 24.10
CA VAL A 16 -4.86 6.38 22.94
C VAL A 16 -5.88 5.27 22.66
N SER A 17 -6.42 4.61 23.69
CA SER A 17 -7.45 3.57 23.49
C SER A 17 -8.77 4.10 22.96
N LEU A 18 -9.16 5.33 23.31
CA LEU A 18 -10.36 5.98 22.77
C LEU A 18 -10.17 6.42 21.31
N GLY A 19 -8.92 6.60 20.88
CA GLY A 19 -8.55 6.89 19.49
C GLY A 19 -8.29 5.64 18.64
N ALA A 20 -8.30 4.44 19.24
CA ALA A 20 -8.19 3.18 18.53
C ALA A 20 -9.53 2.91 17.82
N ASN A 21 -9.68 3.55 16.66
CA ASN A 21 -10.79 3.30 15.76
C ASN A 21 -10.59 1.93 15.10
N ALA A 22 -11.68 1.25 14.75
CA ALA A 22 -11.58 0.01 13.99
C ALA A 22 -10.78 0.27 12.69
N GLN A 23 -9.85 -0.64 12.42
CA GLN A 23 -8.90 -0.50 11.31
C GLN A 23 -9.61 -0.62 9.94
N PHE A 24 -10.86 -1.12 9.92
CA PHE A 24 -11.65 -1.45 8.74
C PHE A 24 -13.08 -0.87 8.78
N GLU A 25 -13.26 0.28 9.42
CA GLU A 25 -14.57 0.96 9.51
C GLU A 25 -14.88 1.79 8.25
N SER A 26 -16.16 1.88 7.89
CA SER A 26 -16.62 2.75 6.80
C SER A 26 -16.13 4.20 6.96
N GLY A 27 -15.64 4.79 5.88
CA GLY A 27 -15.18 6.17 5.83
C GLY A 27 -13.70 6.39 6.13
N LYS A 28 -12.94 5.34 6.46
CA LYS A 28 -11.48 5.43 6.64
C LYS A 28 -10.77 5.60 5.29
N GLN A 29 -9.77 6.47 5.28
CA GLN A 29 -8.88 6.64 4.13
C GLN A 29 -7.57 5.88 4.38
N TYR A 30 -7.14 5.12 3.39
CA TYR A 30 -5.87 4.41 3.39
C TYR A 30 -4.93 5.10 2.40
N CYS A 31 -3.72 5.42 2.82
CA CYS A 31 -2.68 5.85 1.90
C CYS A 31 -1.37 5.15 2.27
N GLY A 32 -0.63 4.72 1.25
CA GLY A 32 0.62 4.02 1.40
C GLY A 32 1.55 4.38 0.26
N ALA A 33 2.81 4.62 0.57
CA ALA A 33 3.86 4.70 -0.43
C ALA A 33 4.91 3.64 -0.07
N SER A 34 5.33 2.86 -1.05
CA SER A 34 6.36 1.84 -0.93
C SER A 34 7.39 2.04 -2.02
N LEU A 35 8.65 1.79 -1.67
CA LEU A 35 9.72 1.68 -2.64
C LEU A 35 9.97 0.20 -2.90
N THR A 36 10.01 -0.20 -4.16
CA THR A 36 10.24 -1.57 -4.61
C THR A 36 11.49 -1.63 -5.47
N GLY A 37 12.06 -2.82 -5.68
CA GLY A 37 13.08 -3.02 -6.71
C GLY A 37 14.39 -2.25 -6.52
N LEU A 38 14.70 -1.75 -5.31
CA LEU A 38 15.98 -1.11 -5.01
C LEU A 38 17.12 -2.12 -5.19
N ASN A 39 17.76 -2.08 -6.35
CA ASN A 39 18.90 -2.93 -6.68
C ASN A 39 20.11 -2.06 -7.03
N LEU A 40 21.11 -2.08 -6.15
CA LEU A 40 22.39 -1.41 -6.30
C LEU A 40 23.45 -2.49 -6.56
N SER A 41 23.81 -2.69 -7.81
CA SER A 41 24.84 -3.65 -8.21
C SER A 41 26.21 -2.96 -8.17
N TYR A 42 27.13 -3.47 -7.34
CA TYR A 42 28.47 -2.89 -7.14
C TYR A 42 29.49 -3.31 -8.23
N ASN A 43 29.04 -3.94 -9.31
CA ASN A 43 29.86 -4.28 -10.46
C ASN A 43 29.52 -3.28 -11.56
N GLY A 44 30.48 -2.47 -12.01
CA GLY A 44 30.30 -1.24 -12.83
C GLY A 44 29.69 -1.42 -14.23
N SER A 45 28.58 -2.14 -14.36
CA SER A 45 27.82 -2.39 -15.59
C SER A 45 26.30 -2.44 -15.37
N GLN A 46 25.80 -2.15 -14.15
CA GLN A 46 24.36 -2.08 -13.87
C GLN A 46 24.03 -0.78 -13.12
N ASP A 47 23.30 0.09 -13.81
CA ASP A 47 22.76 1.32 -13.25
C ASP A 47 21.65 1.06 -12.22
N LEU A 48 21.42 2.06 -11.36
CA LEU A 48 20.47 2.02 -10.24
C LEU A 48 19.05 1.70 -10.75
N ASN A 49 18.46 0.60 -10.26
CA ASN A 49 17.04 0.29 -10.48
C ASN A 49 16.24 0.62 -9.21
N PHE A 50 15.15 1.36 -9.37
CA PHE A 50 14.22 1.65 -8.29
C PHE A 50 12.79 1.68 -8.80
N GLY A 51 11.88 1.16 -7.99
CA GLY A 51 10.44 1.25 -8.17
C GLY A 51 9.82 2.08 -7.05
N VAL A 52 8.83 2.88 -7.41
CA VAL A 52 7.99 3.64 -6.49
C VAL A 52 6.56 3.16 -6.70
N GLN A 53 5.90 2.75 -5.63
CA GLN A 53 4.51 2.35 -5.61
C GLN A 53 3.76 3.28 -4.65
N ALA A 54 2.68 3.87 -5.12
CA ALA A 54 1.73 4.62 -4.32
C ALA A 54 0.39 3.88 -4.33
N LYS A 55 -0.23 3.77 -3.16
CA LYS A 55 -1.54 3.14 -2.94
C LYS A 55 -2.41 4.14 -2.20
N ALA A 56 -3.63 4.31 -2.67
CA ALA A 56 -4.64 5.14 -2.02
C ALA A 56 -5.95 4.38 -2.04
N GLY A 57 -6.55 4.18 -0.87
CA GLY A 57 -7.81 3.48 -0.71
C GLY A 57 -8.79 4.19 0.20
N TYR A 58 -10.05 3.80 0.10
CA TYR A 58 -11.17 4.33 0.86
C TYR A 58 -12.07 3.18 1.26
N PHE A 59 -12.39 3.09 2.54
CA PHE A 59 -13.38 2.14 3.06
C PHE A 59 -14.78 2.68 2.77
N VAL A 60 -15.47 2.06 1.82
CA VAL A 60 -16.82 2.48 1.40
C VAL A 60 -17.85 1.97 2.41
N GLU A 61 -17.66 0.75 2.88
CA GLU A 61 -18.49 0.08 3.88
C GLU A 61 -17.56 -0.62 4.87
N ASP A 62 -18.10 -1.12 5.97
CA ASP A 62 -17.33 -1.93 6.91
C ASP A 62 -16.73 -3.12 6.15
N ASP A 63 -15.44 -3.39 6.39
CA ASP A 63 -14.62 -4.37 5.69
C ASP A 63 -14.38 -4.15 4.19
N TRP A 64 -15.14 -3.30 3.50
CA TRP A 64 -15.01 -3.07 2.07
C TRP A 64 -14.18 -1.83 1.75
N MET A 65 -12.98 -2.05 1.21
CA MET A 65 -12.09 -1.00 0.73
C MET A 65 -11.98 -0.98 -0.79
N LEU A 66 -12.12 0.19 -1.40
CA LEU A 66 -11.66 0.44 -2.76
C LEU A 66 -10.25 1.03 -2.71
N LEU A 67 -9.32 0.48 -3.48
CA LEU A 67 -7.91 0.82 -3.50
C LEU A 67 -7.44 1.09 -4.93
N GLY A 68 -7.05 2.33 -5.21
CA GLY A 68 -6.23 2.67 -6.36
C GLY A 68 -4.75 2.48 -6.04
N HIS A 69 -3.97 2.00 -7.01
CA HIS A 69 -2.52 1.96 -6.91
C HIS A 69 -1.88 2.40 -8.20
N ALA A 70 -0.77 3.12 -8.08
CA ALA A 70 0.08 3.54 -9.17
C ALA A 70 1.51 3.10 -8.86
N GLU A 71 2.17 2.54 -9.86
CA GLU A 71 3.50 1.97 -9.77
C GLU A 71 4.33 2.55 -10.91
N TYR A 72 5.52 3.02 -10.56
CA TYR A 72 6.52 3.53 -11.48
C TYR A 72 7.81 2.79 -11.22
N THR A 73 8.37 2.10 -12.21
CA THR A 73 9.67 1.43 -12.09
C THR A 73 10.65 1.99 -13.09
N HIS A 74 11.74 2.56 -12.57
CA HIS A 74 12.85 3.08 -13.35
C HIS A 74 13.98 2.05 -13.38
N SER A 75 14.32 1.59 -14.58
CA SER A 75 15.44 0.70 -14.82
C SER A 75 16.55 1.50 -15.49
N GLY A 76 17.72 1.64 -14.85
CA GLY A 76 18.82 2.45 -15.39
C GLY A 76 19.53 1.88 -16.63
N GLN A 77 19.03 0.80 -17.24
CA GLN A 77 19.66 0.17 -18.40
C GLN A 77 19.34 0.92 -19.71
N ASP A 78 20.36 1.33 -20.46
CA ASP A 78 20.21 1.94 -21.79
C ASP A 78 19.27 1.11 -22.68
N GLY A 79 18.08 1.64 -22.99
CA GLY A 79 17.08 1.02 -23.87
C GLY A 79 15.88 0.34 -23.20
N VAL A 80 15.81 0.29 -21.86
CA VAL A 80 14.64 -0.24 -21.14
C VAL A 80 13.70 0.91 -20.77
N LYS A 81 12.53 0.97 -21.42
CA LYS A 81 11.51 2.00 -21.21
C LYS A 81 10.95 1.96 -19.78
N ASP A 82 10.74 3.13 -19.19
CA ASP A 82 10.09 3.28 -17.89
C ASP A 82 8.74 2.55 -17.86
N TYR A 83 8.53 1.74 -16.81
CA TYR A 83 7.29 0.99 -16.63
C TYR A 83 6.34 1.80 -15.76
N PHE A 84 5.17 2.13 -16.30
CA PHE A 84 4.09 2.74 -15.55
C PHE A 84 2.94 1.76 -15.45
N SER A 85 2.47 1.49 -14.24
CA SER A 85 1.30 0.64 -13.99
C SER A 85 0.32 1.41 -13.12
N ALA A 86 -0.95 1.39 -13.48
CA ALA A 86 -2.02 1.95 -12.69
C ALA A 86 -3.15 0.93 -12.58
N GLY A 87 -3.66 0.72 -11.38
CA GLY A 87 -4.68 -0.28 -11.12
C GLY A 87 -5.67 0.15 -10.06
N VAL A 88 -6.80 -0.53 -10.07
CA VAL A 88 -7.86 -0.41 -9.07
C VAL A 88 -8.19 -1.79 -8.53
N GLN A 89 -8.49 -1.86 -7.25
CA GLN A 89 -8.72 -3.11 -6.54
C GLN A 89 -9.72 -2.89 -5.42
N ALA A 90 -10.72 -3.74 -5.32
CA ALA A 90 -11.58 -3.85 -4.14
C ALA A 90 -10.95 -4.88 -3.18
N ARG A 91 -10.93 -4.59 -1.89
CA ARG A 91 -10.47 -5.49 -0.83
C ARG A 91 -11.56 -5.65 0.20
N TYR A 92 -11.87 -6.89 0.54
CA TYR A 92 -12.77 -7.27 1.61
C TYR A 92 -11.96 -7.81 2.78
N TYR A 93 -12.01 -7.14 3.93
CA TYR A 93 -11.30 -7.54 5.14
C TYR A 93 -12.13 -8.52 5.97
N ILE A 94 -11.44 -9.43 6.65
CA ILE A 94 -12.04 -10.37 7.60
C ILE A 94 -11.56 -9.94 8.99
N GLU A 95 -12.39 -9.17 9.70
CA GLU A 95 -12.05 -8.55 10.99
C GLU A 95 -11.46 -9.52 12.02
N GLN A 96 -11.91 -10.79 12.01
CA GLN A 96 -11.49 -11.79 12.98
C GLN A 96 -10.01 -12.15 12.93
N ASN A 97 -9.38 -12.08 11.75
CA ASN A 97 -8.00 -12.55 11.57
C ASN A 97 -7.09 -11.51 10.90
N GLY A 98 -7.64 -10.37 10.45
CA GLY A 98 -6.90 -9.36 9.71
C GLY A 98 -6.51 -9.78 8.28
N LEU A 99 -7.04 -10.91 7.81
CA LEU A 99 -6.93 -11.34 6.41
C LEU A 99 -7.78 -10.45 5.51
N TYR A 100 -7.42 -10.38 4.23
CA TYR A 100 -8.25 -9.75 3.22
C TYR A 100 -8.29 -10.52 1.91
N LEU A 101 -9.42 -10.39 1.22
CA LEU A 101 -9.65 -10.88 -0.14
C LEU A 101 -9.69 -9.67 -1.08
N GLY A 102 -8.72 -9.57 -1.98
CA GLY A 102 -8.66 -8.52 -3.00
C GLY A 102 -9.11 -9.03 -4.36
N PHE A 103 -9.92 -8.24 -5.07
CA PHE A 103 -10.20 -8.41 -6.48
C PHE A 103 -9.92 -7.08 -7.19
N GLY A 104 -9.14 -7.10 -8.26
CA GLY A 104 -8.81 -5.87 -8.97
C GLY A 104 -8.32 -6.11 -10.38
N ALA A 105 -8.07 -5.01 -11.05
CA ALA A 105 -7.38 -5.02 -12.31
C ALA A 105 -6.34 -3.92 -12.36
N LYS A 106 -5.20 -4.24 -12.95
CA LYS A 106 -4.13 -3.28 -13.22
C LYS A 106 -3.89 -3.17 -14.71
N VAL A 107 -3.64 -1.96 -15.15
CA VAL A 107 -3.19 -1.65 -16.51
C VAL A 107 -1.70 -1.37 -16.42
N VAL A 108 -0.91 -2.21 -17.07
CA VAL A 108 0.53 -2.01 -17.20
C VAL A 108 0.80 -1.40 -18.57
N HIS A 109 1.37 -0.21 -18.57
CA HIS A 109 1.82 0.48 -19.77
C HIS A 109 3.34 0.34 -19.90
N SER A 110 3.77 -0.49 -20.85
CA SER A 110 5.18 -0.60 -21.25
C SER A 110 5.29 -0.30 -22.75
N GLY A 111 5.71 0.92 -23.07
CA GLY A 111 5.94 1.35 -24.45
C GLY A 111 4.67 1.42 -25.32
N SER A 112 4.38 0.36 -26.10
CA SER A 112 3.33 0.35 -27.14
C SER A 112 2.20 -0.66 -26.87
N TYR A 113 2.21 -1.32 -25.71
CA TYR A 113 1.24 -2.35 -25.34
C TYR A 113 0.59 -2.00 -24.01
N ASN A 114 -0.75 -2.14 -23.96
CA ASN A 114 -1.55 -1.98 -22.76
C ASN A 114 -1.99 -3.38 -22.31
N ASP A 115 -1.35 -3.93 -21.28
CA ASP A 115 -1.78 -5.19 -20.70
C ASP A 115 -2.75 -4.92 -19.55
N PHE A 116 -3.99 -5.37 -19.73
CA PHE A 116 -4.99 -5.40 -18.68
C PHE A 116 -4.88 -6.73 -17.94
N MET A 117 -4.53 -6.67 -16.67
CA MET A 117 -4.33 -7.84 -15.82
C MET A 117 -5.39 -7.85 -14.72
N PRO A 118 -6.50 -8.59 -14.88
CA PRO A 118 -7.39 -8.89 -13.79
C PRO A 118 -6.69 -9.85 -12.82
N GLY A 119 -6.89 -9.65 -11.52
CA GLY A 119 -6.25 -10.44 -10.48
C GLY A 119 -7.13 -10.55 -9.25
N VAL A 120 -7.02 -11.70 -8.60
CA VAL A 120 -7.50 -11.92 -7.23
C VAL A 120 -6.28 -12.10 -6.34
N GLU A 121 -6.30 -11.50 -5.16
CA GLU A 121 -5.27 -11.64 -4.14
C GLU A 121 -5.89 -12.03 -2.80
N VAL A 122 -5.13 -12.79 -2.01
CA VAL A 122 -5.48 -13.13 -0.62
C VAL A 122 -4.25 -12.80 0.21
N GLY A 123 -4.44 -12.06 1.30
CA GLY A 123 -3.34 -11.61 2.17
C GLY A 123 -3.72 -11.61 3.63
#